data_AF-A0A969GJS7-F1
#
_entry.id   AF-A0A969GJS7-F1
#
_cell.length_a   1.000
_cell.length_b   1.000
_cell.length_c   1.000
_cell.angle_alpha   90.00
_cell.angle_beta   90.00
_cell.angle_gamma   90.00
#
_symmetry.space_group_name_H-M   'P 1'
#
loop_
_entity.id
_entity.type
_entity.pdbx_description
1 polymer ?
#
loop_
_entity_poly.entity_id
_entity_poly.type
_entity_poly.pdbx_seq_one_letter_code
_entity_poly.pdbx_strand_id
1 'polypeptide(L)'
;MKSAFTIRIARTCLLAAMMLFVAACGRSGGDSDTDVAVAVALTQTAAASQPEAAQPAPADTPVPDSPAATDESAATDVASSATDADEVAILTSPVYFISGDGQIVRLEADGQTQATITNESQPVTDFDVSPVDGRLVYVSANNLVESGPRGENPVIRVAGEPLSDDVLD
;
A
#
# COMPACT_ATOMS: atom_id res chain seq x y z
N MET A 1 33.89 28.84 -8.35
CA MET A 1 34.20 27.58 -9.07
C MET A 1 34.74 26.55 -8.08
N LYS A 2 33.87 25.86 -7.32
CA LYS A 2 34.29 24.91 -6.27
C LYS A 2 33.16 23.92 -5.88
N SER A 3 32.47 23.33 -6.86
CA SER A 3 31.38 22.36 -6.55
C SER A 3 31.33 21.14 -7.47
N ALA A 4 32.29 20.96 -8.39
CA ALA A 4 32.25 19.85 -9.36
C ALA A 4 33.03 18.58 -8.93
N PHE A 5 33.71 18.59 -7.77
CA PHE A 5 34.68 17.54 -7.44
C PHE A 5 34.16 16.47 -6.46
N THR A 6 33.10 16.74 -5.69
CA THR A 6 32.66 15.83 -4.60
C THR A 6 31.78 14.67 -5.09
N ILE A 7 31.07 14.82 -6.21
CA ILE A 7 30.10 13.81 -6.71
C ILE A 7 30.80 12.56 -7.31
N ARG A 8 32.07 12.66 -7.74
CA ARG A 8 32.77 11.50 -8.33
C ARG A 8 33.23 10.47 -7.30
N ILE A 9 33.41 10.86 -6.03
CA ILE A 9 33.96 9.97 -4.98
C ILE A 9 32.91 8.96 -4.48
N ALA A 10 31.63 9.36 -4.36
CA ALA A 10 30.57 8.46 -3.90
C ALA A 10 30.28 7.33 -4.91
N ARG A 11 30.44 7.59 -6.20
CA ARG A 11 30.18 6.60 -7.27
C ARG A 11 31.27 5.53 -7.37
N THR A 12 32.51 5.86 -7.00
CA THR A 12 33.62 4.89 -6.98
C THR A 12 33.56 3.98 -5.75
N CYS A 13 33.10 4.47 -4.59
CA CYS A 13 32.89 3.64 -3.41
C CYS A 13 31.75 2.62 -3.60
N LEU A 14 30.66 2.99 -4.28
CA LEU A 14 29.55 2.06 -4.55
C LEU A 14 29.98 0.88 -5.44
N LEU A 15 30.86 1.13 -6.42
CA LEU A 15 31.37 0.07 -7.30
C LEU A 15 32.38 -0.85 -6.59
N ALA A 16 33.19 -0.33 -5.67
CA ALA A 16 34.11 -1.15 -4.87
C ALA A 16 33.39 -2.05 -3.86
N ALA A 17 32.27 -1.59 -3.28
CA ALA A 17 31.47 -2.39 -2.34
C ALA A 17 30.72 -3.54 -3.04
N MET A 18 30.30 -3.36 -4.29
CA MET A 18 29.54 -4.39 -5.02
C MET A 18 30.41 -5.55 -5.55
N MET A 19 31.73 -5.36 -5.71
CA MET A 19 32.65 -6.45 -6.08
C MET A 19 33.10 -7.32 -4.90
N LEU A 20 32.82 -6.96 -3.64
CA LEU A 20 33.27 -7.69 -2.46
C LEU A 20 32.28 -8.76 -1.97
N PHE A 21 31.07 -8.85 -2.54
CA PHE A 21 30.03 -9.77 -2.06
C PHE A 21 29.89 -11.09 -2.85
N VAL A 22 30.72 -11.31 -3.88
CA VAL A 22 30.67 -12.53 -4.72
C VAL A 22 31.67 -13.61 -4.26
N ALA A 23 32.31 -13.44 -3.09
CA ALA A 23 33.31 -14.37 -2.55
C ALA A 23 32.92 -15.06 -1.24
N ALA A 24 31.63 -15.24 -0.97
CA ALA A 24 31.14 -16.12 0.11
C ALA A 24 30.37 -17.31 -0.48
N CYS A 25 31.05 -18.08 -1.33
CA CYS A 25 30.71 -19.48 -1.54
C CYS A 25 30.83 -20.23 -0.22
N GLY A 26 29.83 -21.06 0.06
CA GLY A 26 30.06 -22.39 0.59
C GLY A 26 30.35 -22.51 2.07
N ARG A 27 29.29 -22.64 2.87
CA ARG A 27 29.33 -23.54 4.02
C ARG A 27 28.18 -24.53 3.93
N SER A 28 28.46 -25.59 3.17
CA SER A 28 27.78 -26.88 3.27
C SER A 28 28.28 -27.59 4.54
N GLY A 29 27.34 -28.17 5.28
CA GLY A 29 27.53 -28.99 6.47
C GLY A 29 26.26 -28.87 7.29
N GLY A 30 25.48 -29.91 7.55
CA GLY A 30 25.73 -31.34 7.53
C GLY A 30 24.93 -31.90 8.70
N ASP A 31 24.09 -32.89 8.41
CA ASP A 31 23.47 -33.86 9.32
C ASP A 31 22.77 -33.39 10.60
N SER A 32 21.45 -33.56 10.62
CA SER A 32 20.75 -34.31 11.67
C SER A 32 19.42 -34.83 11.13
N ASP A 33 19.50 -35.98 10.49
CA ASP A 33 18.65 -37.15 10.73
C ASP A 33 17.49 -36.91 11.74
N THR A 34 16.26 -36.79 11.24
CA THR A 34 15.08 -37.25 11.99
C THR A 34 14.02 -37.73 11.01
N ASP A 35 14.16 -39.01 10.71
CA ASP A 35 13.14 -39.89 10.15
C ASP A 35 11.85 -39.82 11.00
N VAL A 36 10.77 -39.25 10.45
CA VAL A 36 9.40 -39.61 10.84
C VAL A 36 8.58 -39.76 9.55
N ALA A 37 8.77 -40.91 8.92
CA ALA A 37 7.78 -41.47 8.01
C ALA A 37 6.53 -41.88 8.82
N VAL A 38 5.42 -41.18 8.61
CA VAL A 38 4.07 -41.75 8.84
C VAL A 38 3.25 -41.58 7.58
N ALA A 39 3.30 -42.63 6.76
CA ALA A 39 2.35 -42.87 5.69
C ALA A 39 1.23 -43.78 6.23
N VAL A 40 0.00 -43.26 6.30
CA VAL A 40 -1.27 -44.02 6.33
C VAL A 40 -2.27 -43.19 5.51
N ALA A 41 -2.40 -43.43 4.21
CA ALA A 41 -3.29 -44.40 3.57
C ALA A 41 -4.80 -44.07 3.69
N LEU A 42 -5.32 -43.63 2.53
CA LEU A 42 -6.55 -44.07 1.87
C LEU A 42 -7.94 -43.74 2.45
N THR A 43 -8.74 -43.19 1.52
CA THR A 43 -10.18 -43.38 1.30
C THR A 43 -11.19 -42.74 2.25
N GLN A 44 -11.87 -41.69 1.77
CA GLN A 44 -13.34 -41.67 1.83
C GLN A 44 -13.96 -40.84 0.69
N THR A 45 -14.64 -41.54 -0.20
CA THR A 45 -15.69 -41.05 -1.10
C THR A 45 -17.03 -41.12 -0.36
N ALA A 46 -17.81 -40.03 -0.32
CA ALA A 46 -19.29 -39.96 -0.24
C ALA A 46 -19.67 -38.55 0.27
N ALA A 47 -20.25 -37.67 -0.56
CA ALA A 47 -21.68 -37.55 -0.87
C ALA A 47 -22.44 -36.63 0.11
N ALA A 48 -23.01 -35.56 -0.47
CA ALA A 48 -24.25 -34.87 -0.10
C ALA A 48 -24.43 -34.38 1.35
N SER A 49 -24.51 -33.06 1.54
CA SER A 49 -25.74 -32.37 1.97
C SER A 49 -25.48 -30.87 2.15
N GLN A 50 -25.99 -30.11 1.18
CA GLN A 50 -26.15 -28.66 1.23
C GLN A 50 -27.34 -28.36 2.16
N PRO A 51 -27.16 -27.62 3.28
CA PRO A 51 -28.29 -26.97 3.92
C PRO A 51 -28.64 -25.74 3.08
N GLU A 52 -29.69 -25.89 2.28
CA GLU A 52 -30.44 -24.79 1.70
C GLU A 52 -31.03 -23.96 2.84
N ALA A 53 -30.30 -22.92 3.25
CA ALA A 53 -30.85 -21.88 4.10
C ALA A 53 -31.90 -21.14 3.26
N ALA A 54 -33.14 -21.25 3.70
CA ALA A 54 -34.32 -20.60 3.16
C ALA A 54 -34.03 -19.16 2.72
N GLN A 55 -34.10 -18.92 1.42
CA GLN A 55 -34.20 -17.59 0.84
C GLN A 55 -35.54 -16.99 1.27
N PRO A 56 -35.58 -15.90 2.06
CA PRO A 56 -36.83 -15.23 2.37
C PRO A 56 -37.47 -14.70 1.09
N ALA A 57 -38.77 -14.94 0.96
CA ALA A 57 -39.61 -14.46 -0.12
C ALA A 57 -39.50 -12.93 -0.28
N PRO A 58 -39.49 -12.40 -1.51
CA PRO A 58 -39.68 -10.96 -1.72
C PRO A 58 -41.08 -10.60 -1.24
N ALA A 59 -41.16 -9.85 -0.14
CA ALA A 59 -42.36 -9.14 0.22
C ALA A 59 -42.53 -7.99 -0.77
N ASP A 60 -43.58 -8.09 -1.60
CA ASP A 60 -44.19 -6.97 -2.32
C ASP A 60 -44.41 -5.82 -1.32
N THR A 61 -43.51 -4.85 -1.38
CA THR A 61 -43.67 -3.61 -0.63
C THR A 61 -44.33 -2.61 -1.60
N PRO A 62 -45.50 -2.06 -1.27
CA PRO A 62 -46.20 -1.12 -2.12
C PRO A 62 -45.33 0.11 -2.36
N VAL A 63 -45.24 0.52 -3.62
CA VAL A 63 -44.63 1.76 -4.10
C VAL A 63 -45.28 2.94 -3.35
N PRO A 64 -44.55 3.67 -2.49
CA PRO A 64 -45.03 4.96 -2.02
C PRO A 64 -44.85 5.99 -3.14
N ASP A 65 -45.94 6.72 -3.41
CA ASP A 65 -45.99 7.89 -4.30
C ASP A 65 -44.76 8.78 -4.13
N SER A 66 -44.11 9.04 -5.25
CA SER A 66 -42.99 9.98 -5.39
C SER A 66 -43.55 11.40 -5.43
N PRO A 67 -43.40 12.23 -4.38
CA PRO A 67 -43.60 13.66 -4.54
C PRO A 67 -42.49 14.20 -5.44
N ALA A 68 -42.89 14.71 -6.60
CA ALA A 68 -42.08 15.58 -7.43
C ALA A 68 -41.68 16.82 -6.61
N ALA A 69 -40.43 16.85 -6.13
CA ALA A 69 -39.76 18.07 -5.70
C ALA A 69 -38.76 18.45 -6.80
N THR A 70 -39.19 19.39 -7.65
CA THR A 70 -38.34 20.16 -8.53
C THR A 70 -37.47 21.07 -7.67
N ASP A 71 -36.30 20.58 -7.27
CA ASP A 71 -35.22 21.44 -6.82
C ASP A 71 -34.29 21.69 -8.02
N GLU A 72 -34.59 22.78 -8.72
CA GLU A 72 -33.67 23.46 -9.63
C GLU A 72 -32.54 24.05 -8.79
N SER A 73 -31.58 23.20 -8.39
CA SER A 73 -30.32 23.66 -7.83
C SER A 73 -29.50 24.22 -8.99
N ALA A 74 -29.60 25.54 -9.15
CA ALA A 74 -28.69 26.31 -9.98
C ALA A 74 -27.26 26.12 -9.43
N ALA A 75 -26.57 25.10 -9.94
CA ALA A 75 -25.13 25.02 -9.86
C ALA A 75 -24.57 26.22 -10.64
N THR A 76 -24.30 27.30 -9.90
CA THR A 76 -23.39 28.33 -10.38
C THR A 76 -22.05 27.64 -10.54
N ASP A 77 -21.75 27.26 -11.78
CA ASP A 77 -20.41 26.93 -12.24
C ASP A 77 -19.57 28.22 -12.11
N VAL A 78 -19.14 28.52 -10.89
CA VAL A 78 -18.09 29.50 -10.65
C VAL A 78 -16.87 28.87 -11.27
N ALA A 79 -16.62 29.27 -12.53
CA ALA A 79 -15.38 29.09 -13.24
C ALA A 79 -14.24 29.29 -12.24
N SER A 80 -13.66 28.17 -11.82
CA SER A 80 -12.44 28.14 -11.04
C SER A 80 -11.43 28.82 -11.94
N SER A 81 -11.21 30.10 -11.66
CA SER A 81 -10.28 30.94 -12.39
C SER A 81 -8.93 30.35 -12.05
N ALA A 82 -8.49 29.42 -12.89
CA ALA A 82 -7.11 28.97 -13.02
C ALA A 82 -6.31 30.25 -13.28
N THR A 83 -5.96 30.91 -12.19
CA THR A 83 -4.99 31.97 -12.19
C THR A 83 -3.71 31.26 -12.54
N ASP A 84 -3.19 31.53 -13.74
CA ASP A 84 -1.79 31.34 -14.13
C ASP A 84 -0.92 32.05 -13.09
N ALA A 85 -0.77 31.46 -11.91
CA ALA A 85 0.37 31.67 -11.08
C ALA A 85 1.42 30.73 -11.67
N ASP A 86 2.46 31.31 -12.26
CA ASP A 86 3.78 30.68 -12.31
C ASP A 86 4.10 30.20 -10.89
N GLU A 87 3.63 29.00 -10.53
CA GLU A 87 3.95 28.33 -9.28
C GLU A 87 5.43 28.00 -9.38
N VAL A 88 6.23 28.91 -8.80
CA VAL A 88 7.66 28.71 -8.65
C VAL A 88 7.82 27.46 -7.79
N ALA A 89 8.12 26.33 -8.42
CA ALA A 89 8.42 25.08 -7.73
C ALA A 89 9.55 25.35 -6.72
N ILE A 90 9.18 25.36 -5.42
CA ILE A 90 10.07 25.63 -4.31
C ILE A 90 10.91 24.39 -4.01
N LEU A 91 10.36 23.19 -4.27
CA LEU A 91 10.99 21.91 -4.06
C LEU A 91 11.42 21.30 -5.41
N THR A 92 12.59 20.66 -5.41
CA THR A 92 13.11 19.95 -6.60
C THR A 92 12.25 18.75 -6.99
N SER A 93 11.47 18.22 -6.05
CA SER A 93 10.57 17.07 -6.23
C SER A 93 9.50 17.07 -5.13
N PRO A 94 8.36 16.40 -5.33
CA PRO A 94 7.37 16.18 -4.29
C PRO A 94 7.98 15.48 -3.06
N VAL A 95 7.44 15.78 -1.89
CA VAL A 95 7.84 15.18 -0.60
C VAL A 95 6.70 14.34 -0.05
N TYR A 96 7.00 13.15 0.45
CA TYR A 96 6.03 12.26 1.08
C TYR A 96 6.30 12.20 2.59
N PHE A 97 5.24 12.14 3.39
CA PHE A 97 5.33 12.02 4.85
C PHE A 97 4.08 11.34 5.43
N ILE A 98 4.17 10.86 6.66
CA ILE A 98 3.02 10.32 7.41
C ILE A 98 2.37 11.48 8.18
N SER A 99 1.07 11.70 7.97
CA SER A 99 0.29 12.72 8.66
C SER A 99 0.01 12.36 10.12
N GLY A 100 -0.56 13.30 10.88
CA GLY A 100 -1.01 13.03 12.26
C GLY A 100 -2.06 11.91 12.37
N ASP A 101 -2.81 11.67 11.29
CA ASP A 101 -3.82 10.60 11.22
C ASP A 101 -3.23 9.25 10.77
N GLY A 102 -1.90 9.16 10.61
CA GLY A 102 -1.23 7.94 10.18
C GLY A 102 -1.43 7.61 8.70
N GLN A 103 -1.70 8.60 7.84
CA GLN A 103 -1.84 8.39 6.39
C GLN A 103 -0.63 8.95 5.64
N ILE A 104 -0.27 8.36 4.51
CA ILE A 104 0.75 8.92 3.63
C ILE A 104 0.15 10.13 2.91
N VAL A 105 0.83 11.26 3.00
CA VAL A 105 0.50 12.51 2.33
C VAL A 105 1.65 12.91 1.42
N ARG A 106 1.32 13.45 0.25
CA ARG A 106 2.25 14.00 -0.72
C ARG A 106 2.12 15.51 -0.75
N LEU A 107 3.21 16.21 -0.48
CA LEU A 107 3.38 17.64 -0.71
C LEU A 107 3.96 17.83 -2.11
N GLU A 108 3.26 18.58 -2.96
CA GLU A 108 3.71 18.89 -4.31
C GLU A 108 4.93 19.80 -4.31
N ALA A 109 5.55 19.95 -5.50
CA ALA A 109 6.77 20.73 -5.66
C ALA A 109 6.60 22.23 -5.36
N ASP A 110 5.36 22.73 -5.39
CA ASP A 110 4.98 24.09 -4.96
C ASP A 110 5.17 24.32 -3.44
N GLY A 111 5.29 23.24 -2.65
CA GLY A 111 5.41 23.31 -1.19
C GLY A 111 4.13 23.72 -0.46
N GLN A 112 2.98 23.76 -1.14
CA GLN A 112 1.68 24.18 -0.61
C GLN A 112 0.60 23.13 -0.83
N THR A 113 0.53 22.56 -2.04
CA THR A 113 -0.51 21.59 -2.41
C THR A 113 -0.22 20.26 -1.76
N GLN A 114 -1.18 19.78 -0.96
CA GLN A 114 -1.11 18.48 -0.29
C GLN A 114 -2.21 17.55 -0.82
N ALA A 115 -1.84 16.29 -1.05
CA ALA A 115 -2.77 15.23 -1.43
C ALA A 115 -2.56 14.03 -0.52
N THR A 116 -3.65 13.57 0.13
CA THR A 116 -3.66 12.30 0.85
C THR A 116 -3.57 11.15 -0.15
N ILE A 117 -2.59 10.27 0.03
CA ILE A 117 -2.27 9.15 -0.87
C ILE A 117 -2.95 7.88 -0.40
N THR A 118 -2.90 7.59 0.90
CA THR A 118 -3.53 6.37 1.47
C THR A 118 -4.79 6.72 2.26
N ASN A 119 -5.74 5.79 2.27
CA ASN A 119 -6.95 5.87 3.09
C ASN A 119 -7.14 4.54 3.82
N GLU A 120 -6.14 4.15 4.61
CA GLU A 120 -6.14 2.90 5.36
C GLU A 120 -6.97 3.00 6.63
N SER A 121 -7.63 1.90 7.02
CA SER A 121 -8.39 1.84 8.27
C SER A 121 -7.50 1.79 9.52
N GLN A 122 -6.26 1.33 9.37
CA GLN A 122 -5.22 1.33 10.39
C GLN A 122 -4.09 2.27 9.97
N PRO A 123 -3.39 2.90 10.93
CA PRO A 123 -2.33 3.84 10.61
C PRO A 123 -1.19 3.14 9.86
N VAL A 124 -0.65 3.85 8.88
CA VAL A 124 0.62 3.50 8.23
C VAL A 124 1.75 3.77 9.21
N THR A 125 2.58 2.77 9.47
CA THR A 125 3.69 2.86 10.43
C THR A 125 5.04 3.08 9.76
N ASP A 126 5.18 2.67 8.51
CA ASP A 126 6.39 2.83 7.70
C ASP A 126 6.05 2.83 6.21
N PHE A 127 6.87 3.52 5.39
CA PHE A 127 6.70 3.55 3.93
C PHE A 127 8.00 3.88 3.20
N ASP A 128 8.06 3.48 1.92
CA ASP A 128 9.11 3.86 0.97
C ASP A 128 8.51 4.14 -0.42
N VAL A 129 9.23 4.90 -1.23
CA VAL A 129 8.81 5.34 -2.57
C VAL A 129 9.86 4.98 -3.61
N SER A 130 9.44 4.24 -4.64
CA SER A 130 10.29 3.88 -5.77
C SER A 130 10.73 5.13 -6.55
N PRO A 131 12.05 5.36 -6.75
CA PRO A 131 12.54 6.51 -7.51
C PRO A 131 12.35 6.35 -9.02
N VAL A 132 11.96 5.17 -9.50
CA VAL A 132 11.84 4.85 -10.93
C VAL A 132 10.48 5.25 -11.48
N ASP A 133 9.43 4.99 -10.70
CA ASP A 133 8.04 5.11 -11.14
C ASP A 133 7.10 5.71 -10.08
N GLY A 134 7.60 6.00 -8.87
CA GLY A 134 6.82 6.59 -7.79
C GLY A 134 5.92 5.62 -7.04
N ARG A 135 5.96 4.30 -7.33
CA ARG A 135 5.19 3.31 -6.56
C ARG A 135 5.51 3.38 -5.07
N LEU A 136 4.51 3.12 -4.24
CA LEU A 136 4.67 3.10 -2.79
C LEU A 136 4.68 1.66 -2.28
N VAL A 137 5.49 1.42 -1.26
CA VAL A 137 5.38 0.25 -0.40
C VAL A 137 5.23 0.74 1.04
N TYR A 138 4.27 0.21 1.77
CA TYR A 138 3.99 0.67 3.14
C TYR A 138 3.46 -0.45 4.04
N VAL A 139 3.52 -0.21 5.35
CA VAL A 139 3.03 -1.12 6.37
C VAL A 139 1.79 -0.55 7.04
N SER A 140 0.68 -1.29 7.00
CA SER A 140 -0.55 -0.97 7.74
C SER A 140 -1.26 -2.26 8.16
N ALA A 141 -1.86 -2.26 9.36
CA ALA A 141 -2.52 -3.43 9.94
C ALA A 141 -1.64 -4.71 9.91
N ASN A 142 -0.33 -4.56 10.13
CA ASN A 142 0.68 -5.62 10.00
C ASN A 142 0.81 -6.24 8.59
N ASN A 143 0.33 -5.56 7.54
CA ASN A 143 0.47 -6.01 6.15
C ASN A 143 1.47 -5.13 5.42
N LEU A 144 2.31 -5.75 4.57
CA LEU A 144 3.10 -5.04 3.58
C LEU A 144 2.26 -4.87 2.32
N VAL A 145 1.98 -3.62 1.96
CA VAL A 145 1.12 -3.25 0.85
C VAL A 145 1.94 -2.50 -0.20
N GLU A 146 1.76 -2.84 -1.48
CA GLU A 146 2.25 -2.07 -2.61
C GLU A 146 1.10 -1.32 -3.26
N SER A 147 1.30 -0.06 -3.63
CA SER A 147 0.32 0.73 -4.39
C SER A 147 0.98 1.55 -5.49
N GLY A 148 0.15 2.08 -6.39
CA GLY A 148 0.56 3.03 -7.41
C GLY A 148 0.95 4.39 -6.81
N PRO A 149 1.54 5.31 -7.61
CA PRO A 149 2.11 6.56 -7.12
C PRO A 149 1.16 7.53 -6.43
N ARG A 150 -0.16 7.35 -6.60
CA ARG A 150 -1.22 8.12 -5.95
C ARG A 150 -2.08 7.25 -5.03
N GLY A 151 -1.55 6.11 -4.59
CA GLY A 151 -2.23 5.18 -3.70
C GLY A 151 -3.25 4.28 -4.38
N GLU A 152 -3.31 4.30 -5.72
CA GLU A 152 -4.22 3.46 -6.49
C GLU A 152 -3.82 1.99 -6.45
N ASN A 153 -4.81 1.10 -6.55
CA ASN A 153 -4.63 -0.35 -6.63
C ASN A 153 -3.74 -0.94 -5.53
N PRO A 154 -4.06 -0.74 -4.24
CA PRO A 154 -3.31 -1.35 -3.15
C PRO A 154 -3.39 -2.89 -3.26
N VAL A 155 -2.23 -3.55 -3.23
CA VAL A 155 -2.08 -5.00 -3.27
C VAL A 155 -1.24 -5.43 -2.07
N ILE A 156 -1.81 -6.29 -1.22
CA ILE A 156 -1.07 -6.91 -0.13
C ILE A 156 -0.02 -7.85 -0.73
N ARG A 157 1.25 -7.54 -0.49
CA ARG A 157 2.40 -8.36 -0.90
C ARG A 157 2.76 -9.39 0.17
N VAL A 158 2.62 -9.01 1.43
CA VAL A 158 2.85 -9.89 2.58
C VAL A 158 1.77 -9.60 3.62
N ALA A 159 1.05 -10.64 4.02
CA ALA A 159 0.12 -10.55 5.15
C ALA A 159 0.87 -10.95 6.43
N GLY A 160 0.84 -10.09 7.44
CA GLY A 160 1.35 -10.43 8.77
C GLY A 160 0.31 -11.17 9.59
N GLU A 161 0.77 -11.96 10.56
CA GLU A 161 -0.15 -12.58 11.52
C GLU A 161 -0.77 -11.50 12.42
N PRO A 162 -2.04 -11.62 12.81
CA PRO A 162 -2.62 -10.73 13.80
C PRO A 162 -1.82 -10.87 15.10
N LEU A 163 -1.50 -9.73 15.73
CA LEU A 163 -0.94 -9.76 17.08
C LEU A 163 -2.01 -10.32 18.01
N SER A 164 -1.78 -11.50 18.59
CA SER A 164 -2.64 -12.05 19.62
C SER A 164 -2.46 -11.25 20.92
N ASP A 165 -3.56 -10.83 21.53
CA ASP A 165 -3.56 -10.09 22.80
C ASP A 165 -2.90 -10.87 23.95
N ASP A 166 -2.74 -12.18 23.80
CA ASP A 166 -2.17 -13.11 24.78
C ASP A 166 -0.68 -12.89 25.10
N VAL A 167 0.02 -12.00 24.38
CA VAL A 167 1.46 -11.73 24.56
C VAL A 167 1.75 -10.54 25.50
N LEU A 168 0.71 -9.88 26.02
CA LEU A 168 0.84 -8.66 26.84
C LEU A 168 0.63 -8.85 28.36
N ASP A 169 0.67 -10.08 28.88
CA ASP A 169 0.60 -10.37 30.34
C ASP A 169 1.98 -10.60 30.97
#